data_AF-A0A380GY62-F1
#
_entry.id   AF-A0A380GY62-F1
#
_cell.length_a   1.000
_cell.length_b   1.000
_cell.length_c   1.000
_cell.angle_alpha   90.00
_cell.angle_beta   90.00
_cell.angle_gamma   90.00
#
_symmetry.space_group_name_H-M   'P 1'
#
loop_
_entity.id
_entity.type
_entity.pdbx_description
1 polymer ?
#
loop_
_entity_poly.entity_id
_entity_poly.type
_entity_poly.pdbx_seq_one_letter_code
_entity_poly.pdbx_strand_id
1 'polypeptide(L)'
;MKQNLIDDKAIFIGGTKVEANANRYTFVLKKSIHNHESKMNKDSKALYRELAKNKIIPEIKEDNDYELTTEDIDLIGTHLDKEVEDLNYRIDNEECTQLRKQTHHKRTRIKKYRKKFSHYSERKYKHETQKSILQDRNSYSKTDYDATFTKMKEDHVING
;
A
#
# COMPACT_ATOMS: atom_id res chain seq x y z
N MET A 1 37.54 -24.69 28.76
CA MET A 1 37.55 -25.55 27.55
C MET A 1 36.56 -24.98 26.55
N LYS A 2 36.96 -24.88 25.29
CA LYS A 2 36.30 -24.10 24.23
C LYS A 2 34.95 -24.70 23.83
N GLN A 3 33.92 -23.85 23.76
CA GLN A 3 32.63 -24.14 23.13
C GLN A 3 32.84 -24.12 21.61
N ASN A 4 32.55 -25.24 20.93
CA ASN A 4 32.55 -25.29 19.48
C ASN A 4 31.14 -25.04 18.95
N LEU A 5 31.12 -24.08 18.01
CA LEU A 5 30.02 -23.53 17.23
C LEU A 5 29.05 -24.57 16.68
N ILE A 6 27.79 -24.15 16.61
CA ILE A 6 26.68 -24.80 15.93
C ILE A 6 27.00 -24.88 14.44
N ASP A 7 26.78 -26.07 13.89
CA ASP A 7 27.07 -26.50 12.53
C ASP A 7 26.06 -25.89 11.54
N ASP A 8 26.49 -24.86 10.81
CA ASP A 8 25.77 -24.34 9.64
C ASP A 8 25.88 -25.37 8.51
N LYS A 9 24.84 -26.19 8.35
CA LYS A 9 24.70 -27.16 7.25
C LYS A 9 24.62 -26.45 5.90
N ALA A 10 25.76 -26.03 5.36
CA ALA A 10 25.93 -25.63 3.97
C ALA A 10 26.11 -26.89 3.12
N ILE A 11 25.09 -27.25 2.35
CA ILE A 11 25.18 -28.34 1.36
C ILE A 11 25.87 -27.77 0.10
N PHE A 12 27.09 -28.22 -0.17
CA PHE A 12 27.83 -27.90 -1.39
C PHE A 12 27.55 -28.95 -2.45
N ILE A 13 26.86 -28.57 -3.54
CA ILE A 13 26.72 -29.39 -4.75
C ILE A 13 27.34 -28.61 -5.90
N GLY A 14 28.44 -29.12 -6.46
CA GLY A 14 28.93 -28.74 -7.79
C GLY A 14 29.41 -27.28 -7.98
N GLY A 15 30.16 -26.71 -7.02
CA GLY A 15 30.85 -25.42 -7.21
C GLY A 15 29.96 -24.18 -7.28
N THR A 16 28.64 -24.32 -7.10
CA THR A 16 27.69 -23.20 -7.07
C THR A 16 27.23 -22.98 -5.64
N LYS A 17 27.62 -21.85 -5.04
CA LYS A 17 27.10 -21.42 -3.73
C LYS A 17 25.65 -20.98 -3.92
N VAL A 18 24.69 -21.83 -3.55
CA VAL A 18 23.29 -21.45 -3.48
C VAL A 18 23.09 -20.67 -2.19
N GLU A 19 23.23 -19.35 -2.25
CA GLU A 19 22.75 -18.50 -1.16
C GLU A 19 21.22 -18.65 -1.12
N ALA A 20 20.70 -19.28 -0.06
CA ALA A 20 19.28 -19.18 0.25
C ALA A 20 18.92 -17.70 0.20
N ASN A 21 17.85 -17.35 -0.50
CA ASN A 21 17.39 -15.97 -0.69
C ASN A 21 16.98 -15.35 0.67
N ALA A 22 17.97 -14.99 1.47
CA ALA A 22 17.85 -14.36 2.76
C ALA A 22 17.67 -12.87 2.51
N ASN A 23 16.44 -12.50 2.16
CA ASN A 23 16.05 -11.09 2.08
C ASN A 23 16.41 -10.44 3.42
N ARG A 24 17.42 -9.54 3.45
CA ARG A 24 18.08 -9.01 4.67
C ARG A 24 17.13 -8.38 5.71
N TYR A 25 15.86 -8.19 5.36
CA TYR A 25 14.82 -7.64 6.21
C TYR A 25 13.58 -8.55 6.24
N THR A 26 13.62 -9.58 7.08
CA THR A 26 12.49 -10.48 7.34
C THR A 26 11.49 -9.91 8.32
N PHE A 27 11.86 -8.90 9.12
CA PHE A 27 10.97 -8.33 10.13
C PHE A 27 10.07 -7.21 9.60
N VAL A 28 8.87 -7.13 10.16
CA VAL A 28 7.93 -6.02 10.02
C VAL A 28 7.91 -5.27 11.35
N LEU A 29 7.98 -3.95 11.30
CA LEU A 29 8.07 -3.08 12.48
C LEU A 29 6.81 -2.22 12.64
N LYS A 30 6.27 -2.16 13.86
CA LYS A 30 5.09 -1.36 14.21
C LYS A 30 5.26 0.11 13.84
N LYS A 31 6.42 0.69 14.13
CA LYS A 31 6.75 2.09 13.78
C LYS A 31 6.76 2.34 12.28
N SER A 32 7.30 1.39 11.50
CA SER A 32 7.32 1.49 10.04
C SER A 32 5.90 1.48 9.48
N ILE A 33 5.02 0.59 9.97
CA ILE A 33 3.60 0.56 9.56
C ILE A 33 2.95 1.92 9.85
N HIS A 34 3.09 2.43 11.07
CA HIS A 34 2.49 3.70 11.47
C HIS A 34 2.93 4.86 10.57
N ASN A 35 4.23 4.99 10.29
CA ASN A 35 4.76 6.06 9.44
C ASN A 35 4.20 5.98 8.01
N HIS A 36 4.17 4.77 7.42
CA HIS A 36 3.68 4.56 6.06
C HIS A 36 2.17 4.73 5.96
N GLU A 37 1.42 4.35 6.99
CA GLU A 37 -0.03 4.52 7.09
C GLU A 37 -0.40 5.99 7.27
N SER A 38 0.26 6.72 8.18
CA SER A 38 0.03 8.15 8.38
C SER A 38 0.28 8.95 7.10
N LYS A 39 1.38 8.66 6.39
CA LYS A 39 1.65 9.27 5.09
C LYS A 39 0.56 8.94 4.06
N MET A 40 0.16 7.68 3.98
CA MET A 40 -0.89 7.23 3.07
C MET A 40 -2.24 7.91 3.35
N ASN A 41 -2.64 8.01 4.61
CA ASN A 41 -3.89 8.68 5.03
C ASN A 41 -3.89 10.16 4.63
N LYS A 42 -2.74 10.85 4.77
CA LYS A 42 -2.59 12.24 4.31
C LYS A 42 -2.73 12.35 2.80
N ASP A 43 -2.04 11.48 2.05
CA ASP A 43 -2.07 11.49 0.59
C ASP A 43 -3.46 11.15 0.03
N SER A 44 -4.14 10.14 0.59
CA SER A 44 -5.48 9.73 0.17
C SER A 44 -6.52 10.81 0.47
N LYS A 45 -6.43 11.45 1.63
CA LYS A 45 -7.29 12.58 2.02
C LYS A 45 -7.10 13.80 1.12
N ALA A 46 -5.84 14.16 0.81
CA ALA A 46 -5.55 15.25 -0.10
C ALA A 46 -6.13 14.97 -1.50
N LEU A 47 -5.98 13.74 -1.99
CA LEU A 47 -6.52 13.35 -3.28
C LEU A 47 -8.05 13.34 -3.30
N TYR A 48 -8.70 12.83 -2.26
CA TYR A 48 -10.15 12.88 -2.10
C TYR A 48 -10.68 14.32 -2.20
N ARG A 49 -10.05 15.26 -1.49
CA ARG A 49 -10.41 16.69 -1.55
C ARG A 49 -10.27 17.27 -2.95
N GLU A 50 -9.20 16.92 -3.68
CA GLU A 50 -9.03 17.34 -5.07
C GLU A 50 -10.18 16.83 -5.96
N LEU A 51 -10.58 15.57 -5.78
CA LEU A 51 -11.66 14.95 -6.56
C LEU A 51 -13.03 15.56 -6.24
N ALA A 52 -13.34 15.78 -4.96
CA ALA A 52 -14.58 16.42 -4.52
C ALA A 52 -14.65 17.88 -5.01
N LYS A 53 -13.57 18.66 -4.84
CA LYS A 53 -13.49 20.05 -5.32
C LYS A 53 -13.70 20.16 -6.83
N ASN A 54 -13.14 19.22 -7.59
CA ASN A 54 -13.29 19.17 -9.05
C ASN A 54 -14.62 18.53 -9.50
N LYS A 55 -15.53 18.20 -8.56
CA LYS A 55 -16.83 17.56 -8.81
C LYS A 55 -16.72 16.27 -9.63
N ILE A 56 -15.63 15.52 -9.43
CA ILE A 56 -15.41 14.22 -10.08
C ILE A 56 -16.15 13.12 -9.32
N ILE A 57 -16.21 13.24 -7.99
CA ILE A 57 -16.93 12.33 -7.10
C ILE A 57 -17.83 13.17 -6.19
N PRO A 58 -18.94 12.60 -5.66
CA PRO A 58 -19.74 13.27 -4.66
C PRO A 58 -18.95 13.47 -3.36
N GLU A 59 -19.36 14.48 -2.60
CA GLU A 59 -18.81 14.73 -1.28
C GLU A 59 -19.38 13.71 -0.29
N ILE A 60 -18.61 12.65 -0.06
CA ILE A 60 -18.96 11.56 0.87
C ILE A 60 -18.87 11.99 2.35
N LYS A 61 -17.99 12.94 2.70
CA LYS A 61 -17.80 13.45 4.07
C LYS A 61 -17.71 14.97 4.10
N GLU A 62 -18.52 15.57 4.96
CA GLU A 62 -18.55 17.02 5.23
C GLU A 62 -17.36 17.49 6.09
N ASP A 63 -16.85 16.62 6.97
CA ASP A 63 -15.86 17.02 7.97
C ASP A 63 -14.40 16.90 7.51
N ASN A 64 -13.67 18.00 7.69
CA ASN A 64 -12.30 18.13 7.26
C ASN A 64 -11.30 17.32 8.08
N ASP A 65 -11.63 16.89 9.30
CA ASP A 65 -10.66 16.25 10.20
C ASP A 65 -10.71 14.71 10.23
N TYR A 66 -11.72 14.09 9.63
CA TYR A 66 -11.82 12.63 9.63
C TYR A 66 -10.75 11.95 8.76
N GLU A 67 -10.27 10.77 9.18
CA GLU A 67 -9.48 9.88 8.33
C GLU A 67 -10.41 9.05 7.44
N LEU A 68 -10.02 8.80 6.19
CA LEU A 68 -10.77 7.89 5.33
C LEU A 68 -10.66 6.47 5.89
N THR A 69 -11.78 5.82 6.13
CA THR A 69 -11.83 4.39 6.47
C THR A 69 -11.57 3.53 5.23
N THR A 70 -11.50 2.22 5.42
CA THR A 70 -11.35 1.28 4.30
C THR A 70 -12.58 1.33 3.39
N GLU A 71 -13.77 1.38 3.99
CA GLU A 71 -15.04 1.52 3.27
C GLU A 71 -15.13 2.83 2.49
N ASP A 72 -14.65 3.94 3.07
CA ASP A 72 -14.62 5.23 2.35
C ASP A 72 -13.74 5.16 1.10
N ILE A 73 -12.56 4.53 1.21
CA ILE A 73 -11.62 4.38 0.09
C ILE A 73 -12.23 3.52 -1.01
N ASP A 74 -12.90 2.43 -0.64
CA ASP A 74 -13.58 1.55 -1.58
C ASP A 74 -14.76 2.27 -2.26
N LEU A 75 -15.56 3.01 -1.49
CA LEU A 75 -16.66 3.82 -2.01
C LEU A 75 -16.15 4.86 -3.02
N ILE A 76 -15.07 5.58 -2.72
CA ILE A 76 -14.41 6.48 -3.68
C ILE A 76 -13.99 5.73 -4.94
N GLY A 77 -13.43 4.52 -4.78
CA GLY A 77 -13.12 3.61 -5.89
C GLY A 77 -14.32 3.35 -6.79
N THR A 78 -15.48 3.02 -6.22
CA THR A 78 -16.71 2.77 -6.99
C THR A 78 -17.23 4.01 -7.72
N HIS A 79 -17.12 5.20 -7.13
CA HIS A 79 -17.50 6.45 -7.81
C HIS A 79 -16.58 6.74 -9.00
N LEU A 80 -15.28 6.47 -8.86
CA LEU A 80 -14.33 6.63 -9.96
C LEU A 80 -14.58 5.61 -11.08
N ASP A 81 -15.01 4.39 -10.76
CA ASP A 81 -15.40 3.39 -11.75
C ASP A 81 -16.62 3.86 -12.55
N LYS A 82 -17.66 4.37 -11.87
CA LYS A 82 -18.85 4.97 -12.52
C LYS A 82 -18.50 6.14 -13.44
N GLU A 83 -17.66 7.08 -13.00
CA GLU A 83 -17.22 8.20 -13.86
C GLU A 83 -16.42 7.69 -15.07
N VAL A 84 -15.64 6.61 -14.94
CA VAL A 84 -14.95 6.00 -16.09
C VAL A 84 -15.94 5.38 -17.07
N GLU A 85 -16.98 4.71 -16.58
CA GLU A 85 -18.07 4.15 -17.40
C GLU A 85 -18.82 5.23 -18.16
N ASP A 86 -19.22 6.31 -17.47
CA ASP A 86 -19.87 7.46 -18.09
C ASP A 86 -19.01 8.09 -19.19
N LEU A 87 -17.70 8.21 -18.95
CA LEU A 87 -16.75 8.72 -19.96
C LEU A 87 -16.58 7.76 -21.13
N ASN A 88 -16.62 6.44 -20.92
CA ASN A 88 -16.63 5.47 -22.03
C ASN A 88 -17.88 5.65 -22.88
N TYR A 89 -19.05 5.70 -22.25
CA TYR A 89 -20.31 5.93 -22.96
C TYR A 89 -20.26 7.21 -23.80
N ARG A 90 -19.76 8.32 -23.24
CA ARG A 90 -19.58 9.57 -24.00
C ARG A 90 -18.61 9.43 -25.17
N ILE A 91 -17.53 8.67 -25.03
CA ILE A 91 -16.56 8.44 -26.12
C ILE A 91 -17.19 7.65 -27.26
N ASP A 92 -18.03 6.67 -26.93
CA ASP A 92 -18.65 5.76 -27.91
C ASP A 92 -19.79 6.44 -28.69
N ASN A 93 -20.47 7.42 -28.08
CA ASN A 93 -21.60 8.15 -28.68
C ASN A 93 -21.22 9.54 -29.23
N GLU A 94 -19.97 9.98 -29.07
CA GLU A 94 -19.51 11.26 -29.60
C GLU A 94 -18.97 11.10 -31.01
N GLU A 95 -19.49 11.88 -31.96
CA GLU A 95 -19.03 11.85 -33.36
C GLU A 95 -17.84 12.80 -33.57
N CYS A 96 -17.75 13.90 -32.81
CA CYS A 96 -16.68 14.87 -32.99
C CYS A 96 -15.34 14.33 -32.48
N THR A 97 -14.39 14.12 -33.40
CA THR A 97 -13.06 13.59 -33.07
C THR A 97 -12.29 14.43 -32.04
N GLN A 98 -12.48 15.75 -32.04
CA GLN A 98 -11.82 16.64 -31.07
C GLN A 98 -12.39 16.45 -29.66
N LEU A 99 -13.73 16.37 -29.53
CA LEU A 99 -14.40 16.13 -28.24
C LEU A 99 -14.06 14.73 -27.70
N ARG A 100 -14.04 13.70 -28.56
CA ARG A 100 -13.58 12.35 -28.17
C ARG A 100 -12.19 12.36 -27.57
N LYS A 101 -11.24 13.06 -28.21
CA LYS A 101 -9.85 13.17 -27.71
C LYS A 101 -9.78 13.83 -26.33
N GLN A 102 -10.55 14.90 -26.10
CA GLN A 102 -10.63 15.56 -24.79
C GLN A 102 -11.19 14.61 -23.72
N THR A 103 -12.28 13.89 -24.05
CA THR A 103 -12.90 12.90 -23.14
C THR A 103 -11.96 11.74 -22.84
N HIS A 104 -11.20 11.24 -23.82
CA HIS A 104 -10.14 10.24 -23.60
C HIS A 104 -9.07 10.73 -22.63
N HIS A 105 -8.64 11.99 -22.73
CA HIS A 105 -7.66 12.57 -21.82
C HIS A 105 -8.21 12.64 -20.39
N LYS A 106 -9.45 13.12 -20.23
CA LYS A 106 -10.15 13.13 -18.93
C LYS A 106 -10.23 11.71 -18.34
N ARG A 107 -10.71 10.73 -19.11
CA ARG A 107 -10.81 9.31 -18.69
C ARG A 107 -9.48 8.76 -18.23
N THR A 108 -8.40 9.06 -18.95
CA THR A 108 -7.04 8.62 -18.60
C THR A 108 -6.61 9.19 -17.26
N ARG A 109 -6.96 10.46 -16.96
CA ARG A 109 -6.70 11.07 -15.66
C ARG A 109 -7.50 10.39 -14.55
N ILE A 110 -8.79 10.10 -14.77
CA ILE A 110 -9.64 9.39 -13.79
C ILE A 110 -9.12 7.97 -13.51
N LYS A 111 -8.73 7.21 -14.54
CA LYS A 111 -8.13 5.87 -14.36
C LYS A 111 -6.86 5.90 -13.50
N LYS A 112 -6.04 6.96 -13.60
CA LYS A 112 -4.87 7.13 -12.72
C LYS A 112 -5.27 7.30 -11.27
N TYR A 113 -6.30 8.10 -10.98
CA TYR A 113 -6.83 8.25 -9.62
C TYR A 113 -7.41 6.93 -9.11
N ARG A 114 -8.19 6.21 -9.93
CA ARG A 114 -8.73 4.90 -9.58
C ARG A 114 -7.65 3.89 -9.18
N LYS A 115 -6.54 3.86 -9.92
CA LYS A 115 -5.38 3.02 -9.59
C LYS A 115 -4.76 3.40 -8.24
N LYS A 116 -4.65 4.70 -7.93
CA LYS A 116 -4.17 5.15 -6.61
C LYS A 116 -5.09 4.68 -5.47
N PHE A 117 -6.40 4.83 -5.62
CA PHE A 117 -7.37 4.37 -4.61
C PHE A 117 -7.35 2.85 -4.43
N SER A 118 -7.16 2.07 -5.50
CA SER A 118 -6.93 0.62 -5.41
C SER A 118 -5.73 0.29 -4.51
N HIS A 119 -4.60 0.97 -4.73
CA HIS A 119 -3.40 0.75 -3.91
C HIS A 119 -3.58 1.21 -2.46
N TYR A 120 -4.37 2.25 -2.21
CA TYR A 120 -4.68 2.66 -0.84
C TYR A 120 -5.54 1.63 -0.12
N SER A 121 -6.54 1.06 -0.80
CA SER A 121 -7.40 -0.01 -0.26
C SER A 121 -6.56 -1.24 0.11
N GLU A 122 -5.78 -1.77 -0.84
CA GLU A 122 -4.88 -2.91 -0.62
C GLU A 122 -3.94 -2.70 0.58
N ARG A 123 -3.38 -1.48 0.71
CA ARG A 123 -2.47 -1.14 1.80
C ARG A 123 -3.17 -0.99 3.14
N LYS A 124 -4.40 -0.48 3.20
CA LYS A 124 -5.18 -0.43 4.45
C LYS A 124 -5.46 -1.84 4.97
N TYR A 125 -5.99 -2.73 4.13
CA TYR A 125 -6.20 -4.14 4.50
C TYR A 125 -4.91 -4.83 4.96
N LYS A 126 -3.79 -4.53 4.27
CA LYS A 126 -2.47 -5.02 4.69
C LYS A 126 -2.10 -4.49 6.08
N HIS A 127 -2.23 -3.19 6.32
CA HIS A 127 -1.88 -2.60 7.61
C HIS A 127 -2.76 -3.11 8.75
N GLU A 128 -4.06 -3.32 8.50
CA GLU A 128 -4.98 -3.97 9.46
C GLU A 128 -4.52 -5.38 9.81
N THR A 129 -4.24 -6.21 8.80
CA THR A 129 -3.69 -7.56 9.01
C THR A 129 -2.38 -7.54 9.80
N GLN A 130 -1.46 -6.63 9.44
CA GLN A 130 -0.17 -6.49 10.12
C GLN A 130 -0.32 -6.06 11.57
N LYS A 131 -1.25 -5.14 11.87
CA LYS A 131 -1.57 -4.71 13.24
C LYS A 131 -2.18 -5.85 14.05
N SER A 132 -3.05 -6.66 13.44
CA SER A 132 -3.62 -7.86 14.06
C SER A 132 -2.54 -8.88 14.44
N ILE A 133 -1.57 -9.12 13.56
CA ILE A 133 -0.42 -10.00 13.86
C ILE A 133 0.46 -9.40 14.98
N LEU A 134 0.72 -8.10 14.94
CA LEU A 134 1.57 -7.44 15.94
C LEU A 134 0.95 -7.47 17.33
N GLN A 135 -0.36 -7.24 17.45
CA GLN A 135 -1.02 -6.99 18.72
C GLN A 135 -0.24 -5.90 19.50
N ASP A 136 0.21 -6.21 20.71
CA ASP A 136 1.01 -5.30 21.55
C ASP A 136 2.50 -5.29 21.22
N ARG A 137 2.98 -6.19 20.36
CA ARG A 137 4.40 -6.32 20.01
C ARG A 137 4.87 -5.19 19.09
N ASN A 138 6.17 -4.91 19.13
CA ASN A 138 6.80 -3.89 18.29
C ASN A 138 7.23 -4.40 16.90
N SER A 139 7.29 -5.71 16.71
CA SER A 139 7.75 -6.34 15.47
C SER A 139 7.31 -7.79 15.35
N TYR A 140 7.29 -8.34 14.14
CA TYR A 140 7.19 -9.78 13.90
C TYR A 140 8.02 -10.19 12.67
N SER A 141 8.49 -11.44 12.58
CA SER A 141 9.16 -11.95 11.36
C SER A 141 8.12 -12.39 10.33
N LYS A 142 8.33 -12.10 9.04
CA LYS A 142 7.42 -12.48 7.94
C LYS A 142 7.27 -14.00 7.78
N THR A 143 8.24 -14.79 8.23
CA THR A 143 8.25 -16.25 8.10
C THR A 143 7.92 -16.97 9.40
N ASP A 144 8.07 -16.28 10.53
CA ASP A 144 7.76 -16.77 11.86
C ASP A 144 7.06 -15.64 12.63
N TYR A 145 5.73 -15.69 12.67
CA TYR A 145 4.93 -14.63 13.27
C TYR A 145 5.09 -14.54 14.78
N ASP A 146 5.68 -15.55 15.45
CA ASP A 146 5.96 -15.53 16.88
C ASP A 146 7.32 -14.89 17.20
N ALA A 147 8.25 -14.91 16.24
CA ALA A 147 9.56 -14.28 16.38
C ALA A 147 9.49 -12.74 16.40
N THR A 148 10.19 -12.14 17.35
CA THR A 148 10.33 -10.68 17.49
C THR A 148 11.76 -10.22 17.20
N PHE A 149 11.90 -9.02 16.66
CA PHE A 149 13.20 -8.43 16.36
C PHE A 149 13.92 -8.06 17.65
N THR A 150 15.11 -8.62 17.85
CA THR A 150 16.04 -8.26 18.91
C THR A 150 17.21 -7.50 18.30
N LYS A 151 17.55 -6.33 18.86
CA LYS A 151 18.66 -5.50 18.36
C LYS A 151 19.99 -6.13 18.77
N MET A 152 20.80 -6.57 17.82
CA MET A 152 22.17 -7.03 18.09
C MET A 152 23.15 -5.85 18.09
N LYS A 153 24.30 -6.00 18.78
CA LYS A 153 25.30 -4.93 18.94
C LYS A 153 25.93 -4.45 17.62
N GLU A 154 25.89 -5.26 16.57
CA GLU A 154 26.49 -4.99 15.26
C GLU A 154 25.46 -4.69 14.15
N ASP A 155 24.17 -4.61 14.50
CA ASP A 155 23.12 -4.37 13.51
C ASP A 155 23.15 -2.93 12.98
N HIS A 156 23.24 -2.81 11.65
CA HIS A 156 23.11 -1.55 10.92
C HIS A 156 21.65 -1.02 10.87
N VAL A 157 20.69 -1.75 11.46
CA VAL A 157 19.25 -1.41 11.45
C VAL A 157 18.98 -0.33 12.50
N ILE A 158 19.04 0.93 12.07
CA ILE A 158 18.68 2.09 12.88
C ILE A 158 17.16 2.25 12.85
N ASN A 159 16.46 1.62 13.79
CA ASN A 159 15.07 1.93 14.07
C ASN A 159 15.00 3.22 14.91
N GLY A 160 15.16 4.36 14.23
CA GLY A 160 15.04 5.72 14.75
C GLY A 160 13.66 6.30 14.60
#